data_AF-M4TNI0-F1
#
_entry.id   AF-M4TNI0-F1
#
_cell.length_a   1.000
_cell.length_b   1.000
_cell.length_c   1.000
_cell.angle_alpha   90.00
_cell.angle_beta   90.00
_cell.angle_gamma   90.00
#
_symmetry.space_group_name_H-M   'P 1'
#
loop_
_entity.id
_entity.type
_entity.pdbx_description
1 polymer ?
#
loop_
_entity_poly.entity_id
_entity_poly.type
_entity_poly.pdbx_seq_one_letter_code
_entity_poly.pdbx_strand_id
1 'polypeptide(L)'
;MNFKSGRRKPIIVSPEELIKTEFILPGQHLPLIIKPQVNDVNLIAWVANNRDWLETQLFKYGGILFRNFNIKVVTDFEQLIKSISGELIEYSYRSTPRSQVSGNIYTSTEYPAEESIPLHNEMAYARRWPKKICFFCVKAATEGGETPIVDSRKVFQQLDPKIKEQFIIKKVMYVRNYGQGLDLQWQNVFQTTNKLEVESYCHHANIEFEWQDESNLKTRQVCQAIATHPRTGEMVWFNQAHLFHISNLKTAVRNSLLSVLKEEDLPRNALYGDGSKIETSVIEEINQIYQQESVTFSWQEGDILMLDNMLAAHGRKPFIGDRKVLVGMAEPYCAS
;
A
#
# COMPACT_ATOMS: atom_id res chain seq x y z
N MET A 1 61.95 -1.46 -14.85
CA MET A 1 60.69 -0.69 -14.70
C MET A 1 60.11 -1.00 -13.33
N ASN A 2 60.07 -0.01 -12.43
CA ASN A 2 59.65 -0.18 -11.04
C ASN A 2 58.14 0.12 -10.93
N PHE A 3 57.30 -0.91 -10.75
CA PHE A 3 55.90 -0.72 -10.40
C PHE A 3 55.78 -0.41 -8.90
N LYS A 4 55.58 0.86 -8.55
CA LYS A 4 55.17 1.24 -7.20
C LYS A 4 53.73 0.78 -6.98
N SER A 5 53.56 -0.26 -6.17
CA SER A 5 52.27 -0.65 -5.59
C SER A 5 51.75 0.47 -4.69
N GLY A 6 50.90 1.34 -5.25
CA GLY A 6 50.16 2.33 -4.48
C GLY A 6 49.13 1.63 -3.59
N ARG A 7 49.45 1.50 -2.29
CA ARG A 7 48.51 1.04 -1.27
C ARG A 7 47.39 2.08 -1.17
N ARG A 8 46.21 1.79 -1.74
CA ARG A 8 45.02 2.64 -1.58
C ARG A 8 44.70 2.74 -0.09
N LYS A 9 44.85 3.93 0.48
CA LYS A 9 44.37 4.21 1.84
C LYS A 9 42.84 4.08 1.81
N PRO A 10 42.22 3.30 2.71
CA PRO A 10 40.77 3.34 2.84
C PRO A 10 40.40 4.74 3.33
N ILE A 11 39.69 5.49 2.47
CA ILE A 11 39.04 6.72 2.91
C ILE A 11 37.82 6.24 3.69
N ILE A 12 37.82 6.46 5.01
CA ILE A 12 36.63 6.28 5.83
C ILE A 12 35.74 7.49 5.51
N VAL A 13 34.99 7.38 4.42
CA VAL A 13 33.94 8.31 4.04
C VAL A 13 32.77 8.02 4.97
N SER A 14 32.24 9.02 5.66
CA SER A 14 31.06 8.81 6.49
C SER A 14 29.92 8.31 5.58
N PRO A 15 29.07 7.36 6.03
CA PRO A 15 28.00 6.83 5.17
C PRO A 15 27.06 7.90 4.59
N GLU A 16 26.98 9.05 5.27
CA GLU A 16 26.21 10.24 4.91
C GLU A 16 26.87 11.04 3.76
N GLU A 17 28.19 10.97 3.57
CA GLU A 17 28.90 11.63 2.46
C GLU A 17 28.69 10.94 1.10
N LEU A 18 28.19 9.70 1.11
CA LEU A 18 27.93 8.91 -0.12
C LEU A 18 26.58 9.24 -0.77
N ILE A 19 25.66 9.85 -0.02
CA ILE A 19 24.31 10.13 -0.46
C ILE A 19 23.95 11.59 -0.22
N LYS A 20 22.96 12.07 -0.96
CA LYS A 20 22.31 13.36 -0.72
C LYS A 20 20.83 13.13 -0.44
N THR A 21 20.30 13.83 0.54
CA THR A 21 18.87 13.85 0.84
C THR A 21 18.20 15.14 0.41
N GLU A 22 16.98 15.06 -0.09
CA GLU A 22 16.14 16.22 -0.40
C GLU A 22 14.64 15.86 -0.31
N PHE A 23 13.77 16.84 -0.56
CA PHE A 23 12.32 16.67 -0.61
C PHE A 23 11.78 17.17 -1.95
N ILE A 24 10.55 16.76 -2.31
CA ILE A 24 9.88 17.21 -3.54
C ILE A 24 9.75 18.74 -3.55
N LEU A 25 9.25 19.30 -2.44
CA LEU A 25 9.08 20.74 -2.24
C LEU A 25 9.45 21.13 -0.80
N PRO A 26 9.90 22.37 -0.56
CA PRO A 26 10.07 22.89 0.79
C PRO A 26 8.79 22.75 1.62
N GLY A 27 8.91 22.19 2.84
CA GLY A 27 7.77 21.96 3.74
C GLY A 27 6.97 20.68 3.47
N GLN A 28 7.23 19.96 2.37
CA GLN A 28 6.69 18.62 2.14
C GLN A 28 7.71 17.56 2.54
N HIS A 29 7.45 16.84 3.63
CA HIS A 29 8.42 15.89 4.19
C HIS A 29 8.20 14.42 3.78
N LEU A 30 7.28 14.15 2.84
CA LEU A 30 6.99 12.82 2.31
C LEU A 30 7.09 12.87 0.76
N PRO A 31 7.85 11.99 0.11
CA PRO A 31 8.87 11.11 0.67
C PRO A 31 10.20 11.85 0.89
N LEU A 32 11.06 11.30 1.75
CA LEU A 32 12.49 11.65 1.76
C LEU A 32 13.12 11.10 0.48
N ILE A 33 13.69 11.96 -0.36
CA ILE A 33 14.40 11.55 -1.57
C ILE A 33 15.87 11.32 -1.23
N ILE A 34 16.38 10.12 -1.51
CA ILE A 34 17.78 9.75 -1.38
C ILE A 34 18.37 9.57 -2.78
N LYS A 35 19.49 10.24 -3.04
CA LYS A 35 20.26 10.16 -4.29
C LYS A 35 21.72 9.83 -4.00
N PRO A 36 22.45 9.16 -4.91
CA PRO A 36 23.90 9.02 -4.77
C PRO A 36 24.58 10.40 -4.91
N GLN A 37 25.52 10.70 -4.03
CA GLN A 37 26.35 11.92 -4.12
C GLN A 37 27.64 11.69 -4.92
N VAL A 38 28.09 10.44 -4.99
CA VAL A 38 29.23 10.00 -5.80
C VAL A 38 28.78 8.93 -6.80
N ASN A 39 29.53 8.76 -7.89
CA ASN A 39 29.22 7.72 -8.87
C ASN A 39 29.31 6.31 -8.26
N ASP A 40 28.53 5.39 -8.80
CA ASP A 40 28.60 3.94 -8.51
C ASP A 40 28.36 3.53 -7.05
N VAL A 41 27.59 4.32 -6.28
CA VAL A 41 27.11 3.88 -4.96
C VAL A 41 26.24 2.64 -5.12
N ASN A 42 26.70 1.52 -4.55
CA ASN A 42 25.91 0.29 -4.48
C ASN A 42 24.81 0.48 -3.42
N LEU A 43 23.57 0.72 -3.87
CA LEU A 43 22.43 0.97 -2.99
C LEU A 43 22.18 -0.18 -2.01
N ILE A 44 22.25 -1.43 -2.47
CA ILE A 44 21.97 -2.62 -1.65
C ILE A 44 22.98 -2.71 -0.50
N ALA A 45 24.27 -2.56 -0.82
CA ALA A 45 25.33 -2.58 0.19
C ALA A 45 25.23 -1.38 1.14
N TRP A 46 24.91 -0.19 0.61
CA TRP A 46 24.75 1.00 1.44
C TRP A 46 23.58 0.85 2.41
N VAL A 47 22.42 0.39 1.93
CA VAL A 47 21.23 0.14 2.75
C VAL A 47 21.51 -0.91 3.84
N ALA A 48 22.19 -2.00 3.49
CA ALA A 48 22.55 -3.04 4.47
C ALA A 48 23.40 -2.49 5.63
N ASN A 49 24.30 -1.54 5.35
CA ASN A 49 25.17 -0.90 6.35
C ASN A 49 24.51 0.27 7.09
N ASN A 50 23.37 0.77 6.62
CA ASN A 50 22.71 1.96 7.17
C ASN A 50 21.24 1.71 7.57
N ARG A 51 20.90 0.45 7.86
CA ARG A 51 19.52 0.02 8.12
C ARG A 51 18.85 0.83 9.23
N ASP A 52 19.51 1.03 10.37
CA ASP A 52 18.92 1.73 11.52
C ASP A 52 18.62 3.21 11.22
N TRP A 53 19.54 3.87 10.50
CA TRP A 53 19.33 5.23 10.03
C TRP A 53 18.16 5.29 9.05
N LEU A 54 18.09 4.33 8.11
CA LEU A 54 17.01 4.25 7.13
C LEU A 54 15.65 4.00 7.79
N GLU A 55 15.57 3.11 8.79
CA GLU A 55 14.35 2.91 9.59
C GLU A 55 13.94 4.19 10.31
N THR A 56 14.90 4.90 10.90
CA THR A 56 14.64 6.17 11.59
C THR A 56 14.06 7.21 10.62
N GLN A 57 14.63 7.33 9.42
CA GLN A 57 14.09 8.22 8.39
C GLN A 57 12.71 7.76 7.90
N LEU A 58 12.51 6.46 7.72
CA LEU A 58 11.23 5.91 7.27
C LEU A 58 10.12 6.20 8.28
N PHE A 59 10.36 5.97 9.57
CA PHE A 59 9.37 6.27 10.61
C PHE A 59 9.09 7.77 10.76
N LYS A 60 10.10 8.62 10.53
CA LYS A 60 9.94 10.07 10.56
C LYS A 60 9.08 10.55 9.39
N TYR A 61 9.40 10.10 8.18
CA TYR A 61 8.88 10.66 6.93
C TYR A 61 7.75 9.85 6.29
N GLY A 62 7.50 8.62 6.74
CA GLY A 62 6.50 7.70 6.20
C GLY A 62 6.91 7.02 4.89
N GLY A 63 7.80 7.63 4.11
CA GLY A 63 8.26 7.07 2.84
C GLY A 63 9.62 7.61 2.40
N ILE A 64 10.34 6.78 1.65
CA ILE A 64 11.67 7.06 1.09
C ILE A 64 11.67 6.74 -0.40
N LEU A 65 12.12 7.68 -1.22
CA LEU A 65 12.32 7.50 -2.65
C LEU A 65 13.82 7.43 -2.95
N PHE A 66 14.30 6.26 -3.37
CA PHE A 66 15.65 6.08 -3.90
C PHE A 66 15.65 6.42 -5.39
N ARG A 67 16.44 7.42 -5.77
CA ARG A 67 16.49 7.93 -7.15
C ARG A 67 17.93 8.01 -7.66
N ASN A 68 18.09 7.77 -8.96
CA ASN A 68 19.38 7.80 -9.67
C ASN A 68 20.39 6.72 -9.22
N PHE A 69 19.95 5.66 -8.55
CA PHE A 69 20.78 4.49 -8.29
C PHE A 69 20.73 3.51 -9.47
N ASN A 70 21.77 2.71 -9.64
CA ASN A 70 21.87 1.74 -10.72
C ASN A 70 21.14 0.42 -10.38
N ILE A 71 19.81 0.50 -10.17
CA ILE A 71 18.93 -0.67 -10.02
C ILE A 71 18.19 -0.91 -11.34
N LYS A 72 18.38 -2.08 -11.94
CA LYS A 72 17.89 -2.35 -13.30
C LYS A 72 16.98 -3.55 -13.42
N VAL A 73 17.18 -4.55 -12.56
CA VAL A 73 16.50 -5.84 -12.68
C VAL A 73 15.73 -6.19 -11.42
N VAL A 74 14.75 -7.08 -11.58
CA VAL A 74 13.86 -7.52 -10.50
C VAL A 74 14.63 -8.16 -9.34
N THR A 75 15.74 -8.85 -9.64
CA THR A 75 16.60 -9.48 -8.63
C THR A 75 17.26 -8.46 -7.70
N ASP A 76 17.68 -7.31 -8.25
CA ASP A 76 18.27 -6.21 -7.44
C ASP A 76 17.21 -5.63 -6.50
N PHE A 77 15.99 -5.45 -7.00
CA PHE A 77 14.87 -4.95 -6.22
C PHE A 77 14.48 -5.91 -5.08
N GLU A 78 14.39 -7.21 -5.36
CA GLU A 78 14.14 -8.23 -4.34
C GLU A 78 15.25 -8.24 -3.29
N GLN A 79 16.51 -8.19 -3.72
CA GLN A 79 17.66 -8.16 -2.81
C GLN A 79 17.67 -6.90 -1.94
N LEU A 80 17.31 -5.74 -2.50
CA LEU A 80 17.18 -4.50 -1.72
C LEU A 80 16.16 -4.65 -0.60
N ILE A 81 14.96 -5.18 -0.89
CA ILE A 81 13.93 -5.40 0.13
C ILE A 81 14.44 -6.37 1.20
N LYS A 82 15.11 -7.46 0.80
CA LYS A 82 15.74 -8.41 1.73
C LYS A 82 16.78 -7.75 2.64
N SER A 83 17.60 -6.86 2.08
CA SER A 83 18.58 -6.08 2.83
C SER A 83 17.95 -5.09 3.83
N ILE A 84 16.68 -4.71 3.69
CA ILE A 84 15.98 -3.82 4.63
C ILE A 84 15.16 -4.60 5.65
N SER A 85 14.42 -5.61 5.19
CA SER A 85 13.26 -6.14 5.89
C SER A 85 13.24 -7.66 6.02
N GLY A 86 14.28 -8.35 5.54
CA GLY A 86 14.29 -9.81 5.48
C GLY A 86 13.35 -10.34 4.39
N GLU A 87 12.77 -11.52 4.61
CA GLU A 87 11.98 -12.19 3.58
C GLU A 87 10.70 -11.43 3.21
N LEU A 88 10.40 -11.44 1.90
CA LEU A 88 9.19 -10.86 1.35
C LEU A 88 7.99 -11.77 1.67
N ILE A 89 6.82 -11.17 1.84
CA ILE A 89 5.58 -11.90 2.13
C ILE A 89 4.76 -12.20 0.88
N GLU A 90 4.05 -13.32 0.90
CA GLU A 90 3.12 -13.70 -0.17
C GLU A 90 1.86 -12.82 -0.18
N TYR A 91 1.33 -12.53 -1.37
CA TYR A 91 0.06 -11.84 -1.54
C TYR A 91 -1.14 -12.79 -1.35
N SER A 92 -1.60 -12.87 -0.10
CA SER A 92 -2.76 -13.67 0.33
C SER A 92 -4.00 -12.84 0.58
N TYR A 93 -5.18 -13.48 0.65
CA TYR A 93 -6.47 -12.83 0.90
C TYR A 93 -6.75 -11.64 -0.01
N ARG A 94 -6.70 -11.89 -1.32
CA ARG A 94 -6.55 -10.86 -2.34
C ARG A 94 -7.78 -9.93 -2.43
N SER A 95 -7.54 -8.64 -2.60
CA SER A 95 -8.58 -7.64 -2.92
C SER A 95 -8.54 -7.18 -4.38
N THR A 96 -7.42 -7.35 -5.08
CA THR A 96 -7.25 -6.96 -6.47
C THR A 96 -6.42 -8.00 -7.24
N PRO A 97 -6.60 -8.10 -8.57
CA PRO A 97 -5.75 -8.97 -9.39
C PRO A 97 -4.32 -8.40 -9.44
N ARG A 98 -3.35 -9.31 -9.32
CA ARG A 98 -1.91 -9.06 -9.50
C ARG A 98 -1.28 -10.30 -10.14
N SER A 99 -0.35 -10.08 -11.06
CA SER A 99 0.46 -11.13 -11.66
C SER A 99 1.76 -11.30 -10.89
N GLN A 100 2.09 -12.54 -10.53
CA GLN A 100 3.39 -12.88 -9.94
C GLN A 100 4.48 -12.78 -11.01
N VAL A 101 5.57 -12.09 -10.69
CA VAL A 101 6.70 -11.88 -11.62
C VAL A 101 7.89 -12.79 -11.28
N SER A 102 8.29 -12.80 -10.00
CA SER A 102 9.37 -13.65 -9.49
C SER A 102 9.29 -13.71 -7.97
N GLY A 103 9.39 -14.90 -7.37
CA GLY A 103 9.29 -15.06 -5.91
C GLY A 103 8.04 -14.34 -5.36
N ASN A 104 8.23 -13.45 -4.39
CA ASN A 104 7.17 -12.61 -3.81
C ASN A 104 7.12 -11.18 -4.39
N ILE A 105 7.53 -11.02 -5.65
CA ILE A 105 7.38 -9.78 -6.43
C ILE A 105 6.20 -9.92 -7.37
N TYR A 106 5.34 -8.90 -7.36
CA TYR A 106 4.09 -8.85 -8.12
C TYR A 106 4.04 -7.60 -9.00
N THR A 107 3.17 -7.59 -10.02
CA THR A 107 2.76 -6.34 -10.68
C THR A 107 2.01 -5.46 -9.67
N SER A 108 2.12 -4.13 -9.81
CA SER A 108 1.16 -3.24 -9.14
C SER A 108 -0.26 -3.57 -9.59
N THR A 109 -1.27 -3.33 -8.73
CA THR A 109 -2.70 -3.59 -9.03
C THR A 109 -3.05 -3.34 -10.49
N GLU A 110 -3.52 -4.40 -11.16
CA GLU A 110 -3.91 -4.36 -12.57
C GLU A 110 -5.30 -3.71 -12.68
N TYR A 111 -5.34 -2.51 -13.26
CA TYR A 111 -6.54 -1.69 -13.39
C TYR A 111 -6.45 -0.88 -14.69
N PRO A 112 -7.57 -0.53 -15.36
CA PRO A 112 -7.54 0.18 -16.64
C PRO A 112 -6.67 1.44 -16.59
N ALA A 113 -5.92 1.73 -17.66
CA ALA A 113 -4.91 2.79 -17.68
C ALA A 113 -5.52 4.18 -17.40
N GLU A 114 -6.74 4.40 -17.87
CA GLU A 114 -7.54 5.62 -17.80
C GLU A 114 -8.18 5.87 -16.42
N GLU A 115 -8.21 4.87 -15.53
CA GLU A 115 -8.85 4.99 -14.23
C GLU A 115 -7.84 5.29 -13.11
N SER A 116 -8.27 5.99 -12.06
CA SER A 116 -7.46 6.15 -10.85
C SER A 116 -7.62 4.95 -9.91
N ILE A 117 -6.57 4.66 -9.14
CA ILE A 117 -6.68 3.82 -7.94
C ILE A 117 -6.66 4.77 -6.73
N PRO A 118 -7.73 4.82 -5.93
CA PRO A 118 -7.79 5.71 -4.77
C PRO A 118 -6.68 5.43 -3.76
N LEU A 119 -6.30 6.45 -2.99
CA LEU A 119 -5.29 6.35 -1.94
C LEU A 119 -5.73 5.34 -0.88
N HIS A 120 -4.85 4.40 -0.52
CA HIS A 120 -5.12 3.39 0.50
C HIS A 120 -3.81 2.89 1.12
N ASN A 121 -3.91 2.34 2.32
CA ASN A 121 -2.86 1.53 2.91
C ASN A 121 -3.08 0.07 2.50
N GLU A 122 -2.02 -0.65 2.11
CA GLU A 122 -2.10 -2.02 1.63
C GLU A 122 -2.68 -2.93 2.72
N MET A 123 -3.68 -3.75 2.37
CA MET A 123 -4.35 -4.69 3.29
C MET A 123 -4.99 -4.08 4.55
N ALA A 124 -5.24 -2.76 4.60
CA ALA A 124 -5.90 -2.14 5.76
C ALA A 124 -7.40 -2.50 5.92
N TYR A 125 -7.95 -3.33 5.03
CA TYR A 125 -9.26 -3.97 5.18
C TYR A 125 -9.22 -5.29 5.97
N ALA A 126 -8.02 -5.75 6.33
CA ALA A 126 -7.80 -6.98 7.09
C ALA A 126 -7.11 -6.69 8.44
N ARG A 127 -7.02 -7.70 9.28
CA ARG A 127 -6.27 -7.66 10.56
C ARG A 127 -4.81 -8.09 10.43
N ARG A 128 -4.37 -8.43 9.23
CA ARG A 128 -2.99 -8.79 8.92
C ARG A 128 -2.55 -8.03 7.67
N TRP A 129 -1.40 -7.37 7.74
CA TRP A 129 -0.88 -6.52 6.66
C TRP A 129 0.65 -6.50 6.64
N PRO A 130 1.28 -6.13 5.51
CA PRO A 130 2.71 -5.80 5.50
C PRO A 130 2.96 -4.49 6.23
N LYS A 131 4.03 -4.39 7.03
CA LYS A 131 4.49 -3.09 7.56
C LYS A 131 5.21 -2.25 6.51
N LYS A 132 5.83 -2.88 5.51
CA LYS A 132 6.54 -2.16 4.45
C LYS A 132 6.06 -2.62 3.08
N ILE A 133 5.87 -1.65 2.20
CA ILE A 133 5.56 -1.86 0.79
C ILE A 133 6.54 -1.06 -0.06
N CYS A 134 7.12 -1.72 -1.05
CA CYS A 134 8.10 -1.13 -1.95
C CYS A 134 7.58 -1.19 -3.39
N PHE A 135 7.82 -0.13 -4.15
CA PHE A 135 7.49 0.00 -5.57
C PHE A 135 8.76 0.21 -6.37
N PHE A 136 8.91 -0.50 -7.48
CA PHE A 136 10.04 -0.36 -8.40
C PHE A 136 9.55 0.04 -9.78
N CYS A 137 9.96 1.21 -10.25
CA CYS A 137 9.68 1.69 -11.60
C CYS A 137 10.62 1.04 -12.62
N VAL A 138 10.15 -0.02 -13.26
CA VAL A 138 10.86 -0.68 -14.37
C VAL A 138 10.70 0.14 -15.65
N LYS A 139 9.50 0.69 -15.88
CA LYS A 139 9.18 1.55 -17.02
C LYS A 139 8.20 2.62 -16.59
N ALA A 140 8.60 3.89 -16.71
CA ALA A 140 7.72 5.02 -16.48
C ALA A 140 6.73 5.17 -17.64
N ALA A 141 5.51 5.62 -17.34
CA ALA A 141 4.52 5.94 -18.36
C ALA A 141 4.98 7.13 -19.21
N THR A 142 4.44 7.24 -20.43
CA THR A 142 4.70 8.40 -21.29
C THR A 142 4.08 9.66 -20.68
N GLU A 143 2.86 9.55 -20.17
CA GLU A 143 2.16 10.62 -19.45
C GLU A 143 1.44 10.06 -18.22
N GLY A 144 1.45 10.81 -17.12
CA GLY A 144 0.80 10.45 -15.86
C GLY A 144 1.40 9.22 -15.18
N GLY A 145 0.54 8.38 -14.58
CA GLY A 145 0.94 7.11 -13.98
C GLY A 145 1.73 7.22 -12.67
N GLU A 146 1.74 8.40 -12.07
CA GLU A 146 2.33 8.63 -10.76
C GLU A 146 1.66 7.76 -9.71
N THR A 147 2.43 7.44 -8.67
CA THR A 147 1.93 6.84 -7.44
C THR A 147 1.74 7.98 -6.44
N PRO A 148 0.55 8.60 -6.34
CA PRO A 148 0.27 9.56 -5.27
C PRO A 148 0.45 8.87 -3.92
N ILE A 149 0.99 9.62 -2.97
CA ILE A 149 1.16 9.17 -1.59
C ILE A 149 0.66 10.24 -0.63
N VAL A 150 0.33 9.82 0.59
CA VAL A 150 -0.22 10.71 1.62
C VAL A 150 0.14 10.19 3.00
N ASP A 151 0.42 11.12 3.93
CA ASP A 151 0.73 10.78 5.33
C ASP A 151 -0.58 10.46 6.08
N SER A 152 -0.76 9.19 6.47
CA SER A 152 -1.94 8.71 7.19
C SER A 152 -2.12 9.37 8.57
N ARG A 153 -1.06 9.96 9.15
CA ARG A 153 -1.15 10.77 10.38
C ARG A 153 -1.81 12.11 10.09
N LYS A 154 -1.48 12.74 8.97
CA LYS A 154 -2.10 14.01 8.55
C LYS A 154 -3.57 13.81 8.22
N VAL A 155 -3.91 12.74 7.49
CA VAL A 155 -5.31 12.39 7.21
C VAL A 155 -6.08 12.26 8.52
N PHE A 156 -5.53 11.53 9.50
CA PHE A 156 -6.13 11.44 10.82
C PHE A 156 -6.25 12.81 11.51
N GLN A 157 -5.22 13.66 11.50
CA GLN A 157 -5.27 14.96 12.17
C GLN A 157 -6.36 15.88 11.60
N GLN A 158 -6.52 15.89 10.27
CA GLN A 158 -7.41 16.81 9.55
C GLN A 158 -8.90 16.45 9.61
N LEU A 159 -9.25 15.19 9.92
CA LEU A 159 -10.65 14.77 10.03
C LEU A 159 -11.42 15.52 11.11
N ASP A 160 -12.70 15.78 10.88
CA ASP A 160 -13.62 16.29 11.89
C ASP A 160 -13.54 15.43 13.17
N PRO A 161 -13.39 16.04 14.37
CA PRO A 161 -13.35 15.32 15.65
C PRO A 161 -14.48 14.31 15.86
N LYS A 162 -15.71 14.60 15.40
CA LYS A 162 -16.86 13.71 15.52
C LYS A 162 -16.70 12.48 14.62
N ILE A 163 -16.20 12.66 13.40
CA ILE A 163 -15.92 11.55 12.49
C ILE A 163 -14.86 10.64 13.11
N LYS A 164 -13.78 11.21 13.64
CA LYS A 164 -12.74 10.45 14.36
C LYS A 164 -13.32 9.62 15.50
N GLU A 165 -14.12 10.24 16.36
CA GLU A 165 -14.72 9.58 17.50
C GLU A 165 -15.61 8.40 17.07
N GLN A 166 -16.45 8.58 16.04
CA GLN A 166 -17.28 7.49 15.52
C GLN A 166 -16.43 6.33 15.01
N PHE A 167 -15.38 6.58 14.23
CA PHE A 167 -14.50 5.53 13.73
C PHE A 167 -13.67 4.85 14.82
N ILE A 168 -13.25 5.58 15.85
CA ILE A 168 -12.54 5.02 17.01
C ILE A 168 -13.44 4.06 17.78
N ILE A 169 -14.69 4.46 18.07
CA ILE A 169 -15.63 3.65 18.84
C ILE A 169 -16.15 2.47 18.00
N LYS A 170 -16.66 2.77 16.81
CA LYS A 170 -17.41 1.82 16.00
C LYS A 170 -16.54 0.94 15.11
N LYS A 171 -15.29 1.34 14.80
CA LYS A 171 -14.44 0.62 13.83
C LYS A 171 -15.07 0.56 12.42
N VAL A 172 -14.54 -0.28 11.52
CA VAL A 172 -15.09 -0.49 10.16
C VAL A 172 -15.46 -1.95 9.96
N MET A 173 -16.65 -2.22 9.43
CA MET A 173 -17.05 -3.54 8.92
C MET A 173 -16.93 -3.57 7.41
N TYR A 174 -16.21 -4.56 6.88
CA TYR A 174 -16.15 -4.85 5.45
C TYR A 174 -17.09 -6.02 5.14
N VAL A 175 -18.01 -5.79 4.21
CA VAL A 175 -18.90 -6.82 3.66
C VAL A 175 -18.45 -7.13 2.23
N ARG A 176 -18.27 -8.41 1.92
CA ARG A 176 -17.92 -8.88 0.57
C ARG A 176 -18.80 -10.04 0.17
N ASN A 177 -19.39 -9.96 -1.02
CA ASN A 177 -20.20 -11.01 -1.64
C ASN A 177 -19.46 -11.53 -2.88
N TYR A 178 -19.05 -12.79 -2.84
CA TYR A 178 -18.32 -13.48 -3.90
C TYR A 178 -19.26 -14.39 -4.69
N GLY A 179 -18.94 -14.66 -5.98
CA GLY A 179 -19.65 -15.66 -6.80
C GLY A 179 -20.60 -15.09 -7.86
N GLN A 180 -21.01 -13.82 -7.74
CA GLN A 180 -22.00 -13.19 -8.63
C GLN A 180 -21.44 -12.65 -9.96
N GLY A 181 -20.14 -12.84 -10.23
CA GLY A 181 -19.48 -12.30 -11.44
C GLY A 181 -19.26 -10.78 -11.44
N LEU A 182 -19.55 -10.11 -10.33
CA LEU A 182 -19.42 -8.66 -10.17
C LEU A 182 -18.11 -8.23 -9.49
N ASP A 183 -17.38 -9.18 -8.91
CA ASP A 183 -16.09 -9.01 -8.25
C ASP A 183 -15.30 -10.33 -8.29
N LEU A 184 -14.13 -10.38 -7.64
CA LEU A 184 -13.30 -11.58 -7.51
C LEU A 184 -14.10 -12.78 -6.96
N GLN A 185 -13.86 -13.94 -7.55
CA GLN A 185 -14.33 -15.22 -7.04
C GLN A 185 -13.65 -15.56 -5.71
N TRP A 186 -14.35 -16.22 -4.79
CA TRP A 186 -13.78 -16.54 -3.47
C TRP A 186 -12.52 -17.42 -3.60
N GLN A 187 -12.46 -18.30 -4.60
CA GLN A 187 -11.29 -19.14 -4.87
C GLN A 187 -10.05 -18.30 -5.17
N ASN A 188 -10.21 -17.18 -5.86
CA ASN A 188 -9.11 -16.26 -6.16
C ASN A 188 -8.68 -15.47 -4.92
N VAL A 189 -9.65 -15.13 -4.05
CA VAL A 189 -9.40 -14.37 -2.81
C VAL A 189 -8.67 -15.24 -1.79
N PHE A 190 -9.18 -16.43 -1.51
CA PHE A 190 -8.64 -17.37 -0.54
C PHE A 190 -7.56 -18.29 -1.11
N GLN A 191 -7.33 -18.26 -2.43
CA GLN A 191 -6.34 -19.07 -3.15
C GLN A 191 -6.52 -20.59 -2.93
N THR A 192 -7.77 -21.04 -2.84
CA THR A 192 -8.14 -22.45 -2.65
C THR A 192 -9.47 -22.77 -3.31
N THR A 193 -9.72 -24.03 -3.62
CA THR A 193 -11.04 -24.54 -4.05
C THR A 193 -11.73 -25.34 -2.94
N ASN A 194 -11.13 -25.43 -1.76
CA ASN A 194 -11.64 -26.21 -0.63
C ASN A 194 -12.40 -25.30 0.35
N LYS A 195 -13.71 -25.51 0.50
CA LYS A 195 -14.53 -24.72 1.43
C LYS A 195 -14.04 -24.82 2.88
N LEU A 196 -13.57 -25.99 3.32
CA LEU A 196 -13.09 -26.17 4.70
C LEU A 196 -11.83 -25.33 5.01
N GLU A 197 -10.98 -25.11 4.00
CA GLU A 197 -9.82 -24.22 4.15
C GLU A 197 -10.25 -22.75 4.28
N VAL A 198 -11.30 -22.34 3.55
CA VAL A 198 -11.91 -21.01 3.68
C VAL A 198 -12.52 -20.81 5.06
N GLU A 199 -13.30 -21.77 5.54
CA GLU A 199 -13.93 -21.72 6.87
C GLU A 199 -12.88 -21.64 7.97
N SER A 200 -11.83 -22.48 7.89
CA SER A 200 -10.69 -22.43 8.79
C SER A 200 -10.02 -21.05 8.77
N TYR A 201 -9.72 -20.50 7.59
CA TYR A 201 -9.14 -19.17 7.47
C TYR A 201 -10.03 -18.11 8.12
N CYS A 202 -11.34 -18.15 7.85
CA CYS A 202 -12.31 -17.21 8.41
C CYS A 202 -12.37 -17.27 9.93
N HIS A 203 -12.38 -18.46 10.52
CA HIS A 203 -12.33 -18.63 11.98
C HIS A 203 -11.04 -18.05 12.58
N HIS A 204 -9.87 -18.34 12.00
CA HIS A 204 -8.60 -17.81 12.48
C HIS A 204 -8.51 -16.28 12.35
N ALA A 205 -9.11 -15.71 11.31
CA ALA A 205 -9.08 -14.28 11.03
C ALA A 205 -10.23 -13.48 11.66
N ASN A 206 -11.12 -14.13 12.44
CA ASN A 206 -12.36 -13.55 12.97
C ASN A 206 -13.21 -12.89 11.87
N ILE A 207 -13.45 -13.64 10.80
CA ILE A 207 -14.33 -13.29 9.68
C ILE A 207 -15.61 -14.10 9.84
N GLU A 208 -16.74 -13.42 9.92
CA GLU A 208 -18.05 -14.05 9.77
C GLU A 208 -18.23 -14.46 8.31
N PHE A 209 -18.76 -15.65 8.07
CA PHE A 209 -18.99 -16.15 6.72
C PHE A 209 -20.33 -16.87 6.62
N GLU A 210 -20.90 -16.83 5.41
CA GLU A 210 -22.15 -17.50 5.07
C GLU A 210 -22.04 -18.00 3.62
N TRP A 211 -22.13 -19.31 3.42
CA TRP A 211 -22.29 -19.89 2.10
C TRP A 211 -23.74 -19.73 1.66
N GLN A 212 -23.97 -18.95 0.60
CA GLN A 212 -25.31 -18.76 0.03
C GLN A 212 -25.68 -19.93 -0.88
N ASP A 213 -24.68 -20.53 -1.55
CA ASP A 213 -24.79 -21.78 -2.31
C ASP A 213 -23.40 -22.41 -2.56
N GLU A 214 -23.28 -23.25 -3.59
CA GLU A 214 -22.01 -23.91 -3.94
C GLU A 214 -20.91 -22.95 -4.42
N SER A 215 -21.29 -21.82 -5.01
CA SER A 215 -20.38 -20.86 -5.65
C SER A 215 -20.36 -19.49 -4.97
N ASN A 216 -21.39 -19.16 -4.17
CA ASN A 216 -21.54 -17.85 -3.55
C ASN A 216 -21.21 -17.86 -2.06
N LEU A 217 -20.36 -16.92 -1.66
CA LEU A 217 -19.87 -16.75 -0.29
C LEU A 217 -20.03 -15.29 0.12
N LYS A 218 -20.61 -15.06 1.30
CA LYS A 218 -20.66 -13.77 1.94
C LYS A 218 -19.71 -13.75 3.13
N THR A 219 -18.97 -12.66 3.27
CA THR A 219 -18.10 -12.45 4.44
C THR A 219 -18.33 -11.09 5.07
N ARG A 220 -18.22 -11.03 6.40
CA ARG A 220 -18.20 -9.79 7.17
C ARG A 220 -17.02 -9.80 8.13
N GLN A 221 -16.25 -8.72 8.14
CA GLN A 221 -15.12 -8.58 9.05
C GLN A 221 -15.07 -7.18 9.63
N VAL A 222 -15.10 -7.08 10.97
CA VAL A 222 -14.83 -5.83 11.68
C VAL A 222 -13.32 -5.69 11.88
N CYS A 223 -12.75 -4.64 11.33
CA CYS A 223 -11.32 -4.31 11.38
C CYS A 223 -11.11 -2.91 11.96
N GLN A 224 -9.87 -2.58 12.29
CA GLN A 224 -9.48 -1.24 12.72
C GLN A 224 -9.97 -0.15 11.75
N ALA A 225 -10.36 1.00 12.31
CA ALA A 225 -10.51 2.23 11.54
C ALA A 225 -9.25 3.09 11.69
N ILE A 226 -8.84 3.28 12.94
CA ILE A 226 -7.62 3.95 13.36
C ILE A 226 -6.69 2.88 13.93
N ALA A 227 -5.40 3.00 13.67
CA ALA A 227 -4.39 2.14 14.28
C ALA A 227 -3.34 2.99 15.00
N THR A 228 -2.73 2.41 16.03
CA THR A 228 -1.52 2.98 16.65
C THR A 228 -0.31 2.31 16.02
N HIS A 229 0.58 3.10 15.46
CA HIS A 229 1.79 2.58 14.85
C HIS A 229 2.71 1.94 15.91
N PRO A 230 3.11 0.67 15.78
CA PRO A 230 3.75 -0.08 16.87
C PRO A 230 5.16 0.42 17.25
N ARG A 231 5.85 1.15 16.34
CA ARG A 231 7.18 1.74 16.62
C ARG A 231 7.13 3.21 17.06
N THR A 232 6.38 4.07 16.36
CA THR A 232 6.29 5.51 16.67
C THR A 232 5.26 5.86 17.72
N GLY A 233 4.26 5.00 17.98
CA GLY A 233 3.15 5.27 18.89
C GLY A 233 2.11 6.27 18.34
N GLU A 234 2.26 6.70 17.08
CA GLU A 234 1.36 7.67 16.46
C GLU A 234 0.05 7.03 16.02
N MET A 235 -1.06 7.75 16.15
CA MET A 235 -2.35 7.34 15.58
C MET A 235 -2.40 7.64 14.09
N VAL A 236 -2.84 6.66 13.30
CA VAL A 236 -2.94 6.74 11.85
C VAL A 236 -4.33 6.39 11.36
N TRP A 237 -4.79 7.10 10.33
CA TRP A 237 -5.96 6.72 9.55
C TRP A 237 -5.60 5.49 8.71
N PHE A 238 -5.99 4.30 9.17
CA PHE A 238 -5.55 3.02 8.63
C PHE A 238 -6.74 2.09 8.40
N ASN A 239 -7.44 2.35 7.31
CA ASN A 239 -8.57 1.56 6.83
C ASN A 239 -8.78 1.81 5.33
N GLN A 240 -9.81 1.19 4.76
CA GLN A 240 -10.24 1.34 3.38
C GLN A 240 -11.76 1.58 3.30
N ALA A 241 -12.33 2.26 4.30
CA ALA A 241 -13.77 2.54 4.34
C ALA A 241 -14.23 3.28 3.08
N HIS A 242 -13.53 4.34 2.69
CA HIS A 242 -13.82 5.11 1.47
C HIS A 242 -13.68 4.28 0.20
N LEU A 243 -12.76 3.31 0.15
CA LEU A 243 -12.53 2.48 -1.03
C LEU A 243 -13.60 1.39 -1.20
N PHE A 244 -14.07 0.81 -0.10
CA PHE A 244 -15.07 -0.27 -0.10
C PHE A 244 -16.50 0.25 -0.07
N HIS A 245 -16.72 1.46 0.41
CA HIS A 245 -18.04 2.06 0.47
C HIS A 245 -18.62 2.22 -0.94
N ILE A 246 -19.92 1.97 -1.07
CA ILE A 246 -20.64 2.01 -2.36
C ILE A 246 -20.50 3.35 -3.11
N SER A 247 -20.28 4.46 -2.39
CA SER A 247 -20.08 5.78 -3.01
C SER A 247 -18.78 5.91 -3.80
N ASN A 248 -17.82 4.99 -3.65
CA ASN A 248 -16.61 4.93 -4.47
C ASN A 248 -16.89 4.54 -5.92
N LEU A 249 -18.01 3.86 -6.17
CA LEU A 249 -18.42 3.52 -7.52
C LEU A 249 -18.90 4.77 -8.25
N LYS A 250 -18.59 4.86 -9.55
CA LYS A 250 -19.17 5.87 -10.43
C LYS A 250 -20.69 5.86 -10.31
N THR A 251 -21.31 7.04 -10.28
CA THR A 251 -22.75 7.19 -10.02
C THR A 251 -23.63 6.30 -10.90
N ALA A 252 -23.30 6.17 -12.19
CA ALA A 252 -24.03 5.29 -13.11
C ALA A 252 -23.95 3.81 -12.71
N VAL A 253 -22.75 3.33 -12.35
CA VAL A 253 -22.51 1.95 -11.89
C VAL A 253 -23.22 1.69 -10.57
N ARG A 254 -23.08 2.62 -9.61
CA ARG A 254 -23.77 2.56 -8.31
C ARG A 254 -25.28 2.44 -8.47
N ASN A 255 -25.89 3.32 -9.27
CA ASN A 255 -27.33 3.34 -9.49
C ASN A 255 -27.80 2.06 -10.19
N SER A 256 -27.01 1.54 -11.14
CA SER A 256 -27.31 0.28 -11.82
C SER A 256 -27.23 -0.94 -10.91
N LEU A 257 -26.31 -0.96 -9.93
CA LEU A 257 -26.26 -2.04 -8.95
C LEU A 257 -27.42 -1.96 -7.98
N LEU A 258 -27.72 -0.76 -7.47
CA LEU A 258 -28.82 -0.56 -6.51
C LEU A 258 -30.21 -0.77 -7.10
N SER A 259 -30.38 -0.72 -8.42
CA SER A 259 -31.67 -1.01 -9.05
C SER A 259 -31.98 -2.50 -9.13
N VAL A 260 -30.97 -3.38 -8.98
CA VAL A 260 -31.12 -4.84 -9.11
C VAL A 260 -30.70 -5.61 -7.86
N LEU A 261 -29.83 -5.04 -7.02
CA LEU A 261 -29.35 -5.64 -5.77
C LEU A 261 -29.82 -4.85 -4.56
N LYS A 262 -30.05 -5.57 -3.46
CA LYS A 262 -30.11 -4.94 -2.14
C LYS A 262 -28.71 -4.50 -1.73
N GLU A 263 -28.62 -3.49 -0.85
CA GLU A 263 -27.32 -3.01 -0.34
C GLU A 263 -26.49 -4.12 0.32
N GLU A 264 -27.14 -5.09 0.97
CA GLU A 264 -26.46 -6.22 1.62
C GLU A 264 -25.88 -7.25 0.64
N ASP A 265 -26.31 -7.22 -0.62
CA ASP A 265 -25.90 -8.13 -1.69
C ASP A 265 -24.91 -7.47 -2.65
N LEU A 266 -24.53 -6.22 -2.41
CA LEU A 266 -23.51 -5.52 -3.19
C LEU A 266 -22.17 -6.29 -3.12
N PRO A 267 -21.37 -6.30 -4.20
CA PRO A 267 -20.13 -7.07 -4.22
C PRO A 267 -19.17 -6.69 -3.09
N ARG A 268 -19.10 -5.39 -2.78
CA ARG A 268 -18.38 -4.83 -1.64
C ARG A 268 -19.20 -3.71 -1.00
N ASN A 269 -19.12 -3.60 0.32
CA ASN A 269 -19.51 -2.39 1.04
C ASN A 269 -18.69 -2.21 2.32
N ALA A 270 -18.58 -0.96 2.77
CA ALA A 270 -18.05 -0.62 4.09
C ALA A 270 -19.15 -0.02 4.96
N LEU A 271 -19.24 -0.48 6.20
CA LEU A 271 -20.18 -0.02 7.22
C LEU A 271 -19.38 0.35 8.48
N TYR A 272 -20.02 1.03 9.42
CA TYR A 272 -19.48 1.07 10.79
C TYR A 272 -19.44 -0.35 11.35
N GLY A 273 -18.55 -0.63 12.32
CA GLY A 273 -18.38 -1.98 12.86
C GLY A 273 -19.58 -2.54 13.61
N ASP A 274 -20.57 -1.70 13.96
CA ASP A 274 -21.87 -2.10 14.49
C ASP A 274 -22.89 -2.49 13.39
N GLY A 275 -22.50 -2.40 12.12
CA GLY A 275 -23.34 -2.67 10.95
C GLY A 275 -24.18 -1.47 10.47
N SER A 276 -24.12 -0.32 11.16
CA SER A 276 -24.78 0.91 10.70
C SER A 276 -24.08 1.50 9.47
N LYS A 277 -24.84 2.20 8.62
CA LYS A 277 -24.31 2.79 7.39
C LYS A 277 -23.36 3.94 7.72
N ILE A 278 -22.25 4.02 6.98
CA ILE A 278 -21.42 5.22 6.97
C ILE A 278 -22.10 6.25 6.07
N GLU A 279 -22.25 7.47 6.55
CA GLU A 279 -22.89 8.55 5.80
C GLU A 279 -22.04 8.90 4.57
N THR A 280 -22.69 9.13 3.42
CA THR A 280 -21.94 9.46 2.18
C THR A 280 -21.12 10.75 2.34
N SER A 281 -21.62 11.74 3.08
CA SER A 281 -20.91 12.97 3.40
C SER A 281 -19.61 12.74 4.19
N VAL A 282 -19.58 11.70 5.05
CA VAL A 282 -18.36 11.32 5.78
C VAL A 282 -17.32 10.77 4.81
N ILE A 283 -17.72 9.95 3.85
CA ILE A 283 -16.82 9.43 2.81
C ILE A 283 -16.32 10.54 1.88
N GLU A 284 -17.17 11.52 1.55
CA GLU A 284 -16.80 12.69 0.76
C GLU A 284 -15.73 13.54 1.46
N GLU A 285 -15.88 13.79 2.77
CA GLU A 285 -14.86 14.50 3.57
C GLU A 285 -13.52 13.74 3.58
N ILE A 286 -13.55 12.42 3.81
CA ILE A 286 -12.34 11.59 3.80
C ILE A 286 -11.63 11.68 2.44
N ASN A 287 -12.38 11.59 1.34
CA ASN A 287 -11.82 11.70 -0.01
C ASN A 287 -11.25 13.10 -0.29
N GLN A 288 -11.91 14.15 0.21
CA GLN A 288 -11.42 15.52 0.08
C GLN A 288 -10.09 15.71 0.82
N ILE A 289 -9.97 15.20 2.05
CA ILE A 289 -8.72 15.26 2.82
C ILE A 289 -7.61 14.49 2.10
N TYR A 290 -7.91 13.28 1.60
CA TYR A 290 -6.96 12.52 0.80
C TYR A 290 -6.47 13.30 -0.42
N GLN A 291 -7.37 13.96 -1.15
CA GLN A 291 -7.00 14.78 -2.31
C GLN A 291 -6.11 15.96 -1.91
N GLN A 292 -6.47 16.69 -0.84
CA GLN A 292 -5.76 17.88 -0.36
C GLN A 292 -4.36 17.58 0.17
N GLU A 293 -4.21 16.48 0.92
CA GLU A 293 -2.95 16.11 1.58
C GLU A 293 -2.03 15.26 0.70
N SER A 294 -2.54 14.77 -0.44
CA SER A 294 -1.74 13.94 -1.35
C SER A 294 -0.60 14.71 -2.01
N VAL A 295 0.53 14.02 -2.12
CA VAL A 295 1.71 14.49 -2.86
C VAL A 295 2.00 13.55 -4.02
N THR A 296 2.51 14.10 -5.10
CA THR A 296 2.89 13.33 -6.28
C THR A 296 4.27 13.70 -6.76
N PHE A 297 4.96 12.72 -7.33
CA PHE A 297 6.20 12.89 -8.05
C PHE A 297 6.13 12.07 -9.34
N SER A 298 6.80 12.55 -10.39
CA SER A 298 6.93 11.79 -11.63
C SER A 298 7.94 10.66 -11.43
N TRP A 299 7.55 9.46 -11.82
CA TRP A 299 8.43 8.29 -11.83
C TRP A 299 9.60 8.48 -12.81
N GLN A 300 10.77 8.00 -12.41
CA GLN A 300 11.91 7.77 -13.29
C GLN A 300 12.21 6.28 -13.31
N GLU A 301 12.65 5.75 -14.45
CA GLU A 301 13.10 4.37 -14.55
C GLU A 301 14.26 4.14 -13.57
N GLY A 302 14.21 3.05 -12.80
CA GLY A 302 15.19 2.78 -11.75
C GLY A 302 14.78 3.29 -10.36
N ASP A 303 13.78 4.16 -10.26
CA ASP A 303 13.31 4.65 -8.96
C ASP A 303 12.72 3.51 -8.12
N ILE A 304 13.00 3.58 -6.81
CA ILE A 304 12.38 2.70 -5.82
C ILE A 304 11.74 3.55 -4.73
N LEU A 305 10.43 3.41 -4.55
CA LEU A 305 9.69 4.01 -3.45
C LEU A 305 9.47 2.95 -2.37
N MET A 306 9.96 3.19 -1.16
CA MET A 306 9.64 2.40 0.02
C MET A 306 8.72 3.20 0.93
N LEU A 307 7.61 2.59 1.34
CA LEU A 307 6.66 3.18 2.28
C LEU A 307 6.58 2.34 3.54
N ASP A 308 6.49 3.00 4.68
CA ASP A 308 5.86 2.40 5.85
C ASP A 308 4.36 2.36 5.56
N ASN A 309 3.83 1.15 5.44
CA ASN A 309 2.48 0.93 4.98
C ASN A 309 1.44 1.47 5.97
N MET A 310 1.77 1.66 7.25
CA MET A 310 0.86 2.25 8.23
C MET A 310 0.92 3.78 8.21
N LEU A 311 2.09 4.37 7.97
CA LEU A 311 2.28 5.82 7.96
C LEU A 311 1.93 6.46 6.61
N ALA A 312 2.03 5.74 5.50
CA ALA A 312 1.81 6.28 4.16
C ALA A 312 0.83 5.44 3.34
N ALA A 313 -0.28 6.07 2.96
CA ALA A 313 -1.20 5.53 1.94
C ALA A 313 -0.69 5.89 0.54
N HIS A 314 -1.07 5.08 -0.45
CA HIS A 314 -0.65 5.22 -1.83
C HIS A 314 -1.80 4.92 -2.81
N GLY A 315 -1.69 5.40 -4.04
CA GLY A 315 -2.68 5.18 -5.09
C GLY A 315 -2.04 5.10 -6.46
N ARG A 316 -2.82 5.35 -7.51
CA ARG A 316 -2.31 5.43 -8.88
C ARG A 316 -3.11 6.47 -9.66
N LYS A 317 -2.42 7.39 -10.33
CA LYS A 317 -3.04 8.29 -11.31
C LYS A 317 -3.24 7.60 -12.67
N PRO A 318 -4.23 8.04 -13.47
CA PRO A 318 -4.37 7.61 -14.86
C PRO A 318 -3.09 7.82 -15.67
N PHE A 319 -2.90 7.04 -16.74
CA PHE A 319 -1.69 7.12 -17.56
C PHE A 319 -1.92 6.79 -19.04
N ILE A 320 -0.98 7.22 -19.87
CA ILE A 320 -0.89 6.90 -21.30
C ILE A 320 0.45 6.21 -21.60
N GLY A 321 0.42 5.24 -22.51
CA GLY A 321 1.58 4.47 -22.93
C GLY A 321 1.86 3.27 -22.05
N ASP A 322 3.06 2.69 -22.18
CA ASP A 322 3.46 1.54 -21.37
C ASP A 322 3.90 1.99 -19.97
N ARG A 323 3.42 1.30 -18.93
CA ARG A 323 3.84 1.52 -17.54
C ARG A 323 4.13 0.18 -16.88
N LYS A 324 5.28 0.05 -16.24
CA LYS A 324 5.63 -1.15 -15.45
C LYS A 324 6.20 -0.76 -14.10
N VAL A 325 5.37 -0.90 -13.07
CA VAL A 325 5.76 -0.75 -11.67
C VAL A 325 5.56 -2.08 -10.95
N LEU A 326 6.62 -2.57 -10.31
CA LEU A 326 6.60 -3.81 -9.53
C LEU A 326 6.41 -3.49 -8.05
N VAL A 327 5.86 -4.45 -7.31
CA VAL A 327 5.59 -4.33 -5.88
C VAL A 327 6.20 -5.49 -5.12
N GLY A 328 6.84 -5.19 -4.00
CA GLY A 328 7.26 -6.15 -2.99
C GLY A 328 6.78 -5.72 -1.61
N MET A 329 6.37 -6.69 -0.79
CA MET A 329 5.82 -6.44 0.54
C MET A 329 6.63 -7.24 1.57
N ALA A 330 6.82 -6.69 2.77
CA ALA A 330 7.62 -7.33 3.81
C ALA A 330 7.10 -7.03 5.22
N GLU A 331 7.65 -7.77 6.18
CA GLU A 331 7.39 -7.65 7.61
C GLU A 331 5.90 -7.77 7.97
N PRO A 332 5.35 -9.00 8.01
CA PRO A 332 3.95 -9.19 8.33
C PRO A 332 3.66 -8.68 9.74
N TYR A 333 2.52 -8.03 9.90
CA TYR A 333 1.99 -7.59 11.18
C TYR A 333 0.57 -8.10 11.34
N CYS A 334 0.21 -8.47 12.57
CA CYS A 334 -1.14 -8.84 12.95
C CYS A 334 -1.62 -7.84 13.99
N ALA A 335 -2.78 -7.22 13.75
CA ALA A 335 -3.46 -6.44 14.76
C ALA A 335 -3.77 -7.32 15.98
N SER A 336 -3.50 -6.78 17.17
CA SER A 336 -3.90 -7.36 18.45
C SER A 336 -5.42 -7.31 18.63
#